data_AF-A0A7C6D1W5-F1
#
_entry.id   AF-A0A7C6D1W5-F1
#
_cell.length_a   1.000
_cell.length_b   1.000
_cell.length_c   1.000
_cell.angle_alpha   90.00
_cell.angle_beta   90.00
_cell.angle_gamma   90.00
#
_symmetry.space_group_name_H-M   'P 1'
#
loop_
_entity.id
_entity.type
_entity.pdbx_description
1 polymer ?
#
loop_
_entity_poly.entity_id
_entity_poly.type
_entity_poly.pdbx_seq_one_letter_code
_entity_poly.pdbx_strand_id
1 'polypeptide(L)'
;MSEDTKEEAHAGSFGLKLRFTSSGIERAELADLIVEAVRSTGVSIGNKRKFLIGHVKAFTSVPGGSLQVNLVDLDLGPEKDDRLPEGAITNGEVRFMAAVVGLSDHELEEILEGALEPLEERLELDIEEHKHEH
;
A
#
# COMPACT_ATOMS: atom_id res chain seq x y z
N MET A 1 18.31 -26.84 -7.04
CA MET A 1 16.85 -27.01 -7.05
C MET A 1 16.33 -26.00 -6.06
N SER A 2 16.05 -24.80 -6.56
CA SER A 2 15.42 -23.72 -5.82
C SER A 2 14.09 -23.55 -6.52
N GLU A 3 13.08 -24.19 -5.93
CA GLU A 3 11.78 -24.45 -6.51
C GLU A 3 11.03 -23.15 -6.81
N ASP A 4 10.54 -23.07 -8.05
CA ASP A 4 9.55 -22.17 -8.64
C ASP A 4 8.21 -22.10 -7.86
N THR A 5 8.27 -21.86 -6.55
CA THR A 5 7.08 -21.87 -5.69
C THR A 5 6.14 -20.69 -5.96
N LYS A 6 6.65 -19.58 -6.52
CA LYS A 6 5.82 -18.44 -6.98
C LYS A 6 5.10 -18.76 -8.30
N GLU A 7 5.79 -19.36 -9.27
CA GLU A 7 5.17 -19.77 -10.55
C GLU A 7 4.13 -20.88 -10.34
N GLU A 8 4.44 -21.87 -9.50
CA GLU A 8 3.52 -22.95 -9.14
C GLU A 8 2.30 -22.45 -8.36
N ALA A 9 2.47 -21.44 -7.50
CA ALA A 9 1.36 -20.81 -6.76
C ALA A 9 0.65 -19.71 -7.56
N HIS A 10 1.13 -19.34 -8.75
CA HIS A 10 0.66 -18.20 -9.54
C HIS A 10 0.64 -16.89 -8.73
N ALA A 11 1.61 -16.68 -7.84
CA ALA A 11 1.63 -15.57 -6.90
C ALA A 11 2.46 -14.40 -7.42
N GLY A 12 1.85 -13.22 -7.50
CA GLY A 12 2.52 -11.96 -7.82
C GLY A 12 2.83 -11.15 -6.57
N SER A 13 3.89 -10.34 -6.62
CA SER A 13 4.29 -9.42 -5.56
C SER A 13 4.83 -8.12 -6.15
N PHE A 14 4.29 -6.99 -5.73
CA PHE A 14 4.75 -5.66 -6.16
C PHE A 14 4.86 -4.70 -4.97
N GLY A 15 5.84 -3.81 -5.03
CA GLY A 15 6.11 -2.85 -3.97
C GLY A 15 6.64 -1.51 -4.48
N LEU A 16 6.10 -0.43 -3.92
CA LEU A 16 6.44 0.96 -4.19
C LEU A 16 7.04 1.62 -2.96
N LYS A 17 8.06 2.44 -3.18
CA LYS A 17 8.61 3.36 -2.18
C LYS A 17 8.38 4.79 -2.65
N LEU A 18 7.70 5.57 -1.81
CA LEU A 18 7.29 6.94 -2.12
C LEU A 18 7.81 7.86 -1.03
N ARG A 19 8.27 9.05 -1.39
CA ARG A 19 8.32 10.19 -0.48
C ARG A 19 7.09 11.05 -0.70
N PHE A 20 6.65 11.70 0.36
CA PHE A 20 5.59 12.69 0.23
C PHE A 20 5.94 13.98 0.96
N THR A 21 5.42 15.09 0.44
CA THR A 21 5.32 16.39 1.13
C THR A 21 3.87 16.85 1.20
N SER A 22 3.55 17.68 2.19
CA SER A 22 2.23 18.30 2.33
C SER A 22 2.34 19.70 2.93
N SER A 23 1.29 20.49 2.80
CA SER A 23 1.16 21.81 3.44
C SER A 23 0.90 21.75 4.96
N GLY A 24 0.88 20.54 5.53
CA GLY A 24 0.60 20.28 6.95
C GLY A 24 -0.65 19.43 7.14
N ILE A 25 -0.60 18.18 6.68
CA ILE A 25 -1.70 17.23 6.84
C ILE A 25 -1.83 16.80 8.31
N GLU A 26 -3.06 16.75 8.81
CA GLU A 26 -3.35 16.26 10.15
C GLU A 26 -3.22 14.74 10.23
N ARG A 27 -2.81 14.24 11.40
CA ARG A 27 -2.61 12.81 11.66
C ARG A 27 -3.78 11.93 11.21
N ALA A 28 -5.00 12.29 11.61
CA ALA A 28 -6.18 11.50 11.31
C ALA A 28 -6.44 11.41 9.80
N GLU A 29 -6.25 12.54 9.12
CA GLU A 29 -6.43 12.62 7.68
C GLU A 29 -5.40 11.79 6.92
N LEU A 30 -4.12 11.88 7.29
CA LEU A 30 -3.09 11.04 6.70
C LEU A 30 -3.39 9.56 6.93
N ALA A 31 -3.82 9.19 8.14
CA ALA A 31 -4.17 7.81 8.44
C ALA A 31 -5.34 7.30 7.59
N ASP A 32 -6.38 8.11 7.43
CA ASP A 32 -7.56 7.75 6.64
C ASP A 32 -7.21 7.61 5.15
N LEU A 33 -6.38 8.50 4.58
CA LEU A 33 -5.90 8.37 3.20
C LEU A 33 -5.16 7.05 2.96
N ILE A 34 -4.23 6.70 3.85
CA ILE A 34 -3.46 5.44 3.72
C ILE A 34 -4.36 4.22 3.90
N VAL A 35 -5.31 4.26 4.84
CA VAL A 35 -6.29 3.17 5.05
C VAL A 35 -7.16 2.98 3.81
N GLU A 36 -7.65 4.07 3.22
CA GLU A 36 -8.49 4.00 2.03
C GLU A 36 -7.71 3.52 0.80
N ALA A 37 -6.44 3.90 0.65
CA ALA A 37 -5.59 3.35 -0.41
C ALA A 37 -5.37 1.84 -0.26
N VAL A 38 -5.09 1.35 0.95
CA VAL A 38 -4.98 -0.09 1.20
C VAL A 38 -6.29 -0.81 0.93
N ARG A 39 -7.42 -0.23 1.36
CA ARG A 39 -8.77 -0.77 1.12
C ARG A 39 -9.08 -0.83 -0.37
N SER A 40 -8.86 0.25 -1.11
CA SER A 40 -9.17 0.34 -2.54
C SER A 40 -8.35 -0.66 -3.35
N THR A 41 -7.06 -0.83 -3.04
CA THR A 41 -6.22 -1.88 -3.61
C THR A 41 -6.81 -3.27 -3.36
N GLY A 42 -7.20 -3.57 -2.11
CA GLY A 42 -7.83 -4.84 -1.78
C GLY A 42 -9.13 -5.09 -2.55
N VAL A 43 -9.99 -4.08 -2.66
CA VAL A 43 -11.25 -4.15 -3.43
C VAL A 43 -10.96 -4.37 -4.92
N SER A 44 -9.99 -3.68 -5.50
CA SER A 44 -9.58 -3.85 -6.89
C SER A 44 -9.07 -5.26 -7.18
N ILE A 45 -8.26 -5.83 -6.28
CA ILE A 45 -7.82 -7.23 -6.36
C ILE A 45 -9.02 -8.17 -6.23
N GLY A 46 -9.91 -7.92 -5.27
CA GLY A 46 -11.15 -8.67 -5.05
C GLY A 46 -12.07 -8.65 -6.27
N ASN A 47 -12.18 -7.52 -6.98
CA ASN A 47 -12.98 -7.42 -8.19
C ASN A 47 -12.40 -8.26 -9.35
N LYS A 48 -11.07 -8.38 -9.44
CA LYS A 48 -10.42 -9.25 -10.45
C LYS A 48 -10.54 -10.75 -10.13
N ARG A 49 -10.51 -11.15 -8.85
CA ARG A 49 -10.39 -12.58 -8.44
C ARG A 49 -11.54 -13.13 -7.58
N LYS A 50 -12.52 -12.32 -7.21
CA LYS A 50 -13.62 -12.59 -6.25
C LYS A 50 -13.20 -12.83 -4.79
N PHE A 51 -11.90 -12.93 -4.51
CA PHE A 51 -11.33 -13.11 -3.17
C PHE A 51 -9.90 -12.57 -3.11
N LEU A 52 -9.45 -12.15 -1.92
CA LEU A 52 -8.06 -11.78 -1.63
C LEU A 52 -7.36 -12.98 -0.99
N ILE A 53 -6.45 -13.65 -1.69
CA ILE A 53 -5.55 -14.64 -1.10
C ILE A 53 -4.15 -14.02 -1.13
N GLY A 54 -3.76 -13.39 -0.03
CA GLY A 54 -2.51 -12.65 0.07
C GLY A 54 -2.58 -11.53 1.10
N HIS A 55 -1.78 -10.49 0.90
CA HIS A 55 -1.81 -9.31 1.75
C HIS A 55 -1.48 -8.04 0.98
N VAL A 56 -2.13 -6.95 1.40
CA VAL A 56 -1.83 -5.57 1.01
C VAL A 56 -1.35 -4.85 2.26
N LYS A 57 -0.25 -4.11 2.18
CA LYS A 57 0.38 -3.46 3.34
C LYS A 57 0.94 -2.10 2.98
N ALA A 58 0.66 -1.12 3.81
CA ALA A 58 1.30 0.19 3.77
C ALA A 58 2.05 0.46 5.07
N PHE A 59 3.27 0.97 4.96
CA PHE A 59 4.05 1.47 6.08
C PHE A 59 4.46 2.92 5.81
N THR A 60 3.94 3.83 6.61
CA THR A 60 4.22 5.26 6.53
C THR A 60 5.13 5.67 7.68
N SER A 61 6.25 6.30 7.37
CA SER A 61 7.22 6.82 8.33
C SER A 61 7.29 8.34 8.20
N VAL A 62 7.15 9.04 9.32
CA VAL A 62 7.25 10.50 9.39
C VAL A 62 8.21 10.88 10.53
N PRO A 63 8.72 12.12 10.59
CA PRO A 63 9.48 12.57 11.75
C PRO A 63 8.68 12.39 13.04
N GLY A 64 9.17 11.55 13.95
CA GLY A 64 8.55 11.35 15.27
C GLY A 64 7.45 10.30 15.35
N GLY A 65 7.15 9.55 14.27
CA GLY A 65 6.15 8.49 14.34
C GLY A 65 5.99 7.66 13.07
N SER A 66 5.06 6.71 13.12
CA SER A 66 4.77 5.83 11.99
C SER A 66 3.33 5.35 11.99
N LEU A 67 2.86 4.92 10.84
CA LEU A 67 1.59 4.23 10.64
C LEU A 67 1.85 2.93 9.87
N GLN A 68 1.30 1.84 10.36
CA GLN A 68 1.25 0.58 9.62
C GLN A 68 -0.21 0.23 9.35
N VAL A 69 -0.53 -0.11 8.11
CA VAL A 69 -1.85 -0.61 7.70
C VAL A 69 -1.67 -1.93 6.98
N ASN A 70 -2.40 -2.95 7.40
CA ASN A 70 -2.38 -4.27 6.75
C ASN A 70 -3.81 -4.66 6.38
N LEU A 71 -3.95 -5.34 5.25
CA LEU A 71 -5.19 -5.93 4.79
C LEU A 71 -4.89 -7.35 4.32
N VAL A 72 -5.49 -8.33 4.99
CA VAL A 72 -5.35 -9.77 4.69
C VAL A 72 -6.67 -10.41 4.27
N ASP A 73 -7.79 -9.79 4.65
CA ASP A 73 -9.15 -10.27 4.37
C ASP A 73 -10.05 -9.06 4.10
N LEU A 74 -10.81 -9.11 3.00
CA LEU A 74 -11.69 -8.01 2.58
C LEU A 74 -12.89 -7.83 3.51
N ASP A 75 -13.38 -8.91 4.13
CA ASP A 75 -14.54 -8.87 5.02
C ASP A 75 -14.17 -8.27 6.38
N LEU A 76 -12.95 -8.52 6.85
CA LEU A 76 -12.42 -7.90 8.08
C LEU A 76 -12.01 -6.43 7.85
N GLY A 77 -11.53 -6.12 6.65
CA GLY A 77 -11.03 -4.80 6.30
C GLY A 77 -9.63 -4.51 6.83
N PRO A 78 -9.12 -3.28 6.63
CA PRO A 78 -7.76 -2.93 7.02
C PRO A 78 -7.60 -2.80 8.54
N GLU A 79 -6.52 -3.39 9.06
CA GLU A 79 -6.06 -3.22 10.43
C GLU A 79 -4.93 -2.19 10.46
N LYS A 80 -4.96 -1.28 11.45
CA LYS A 80 -3.92 -0.24 11.60
C LYS A 80 -3.25 -0.22 12.97
N ASP A 81 -1.94 0.00 12.98
CA ASP A 81 -1.16 0.43 14.17
C ASP A 81 -0.69 1.87 13.91
N ASP A 82 -1.30 2.81 14.62
CA ASP A 82 -1.17 4.24 14.39
C ASP A 82 -0.36 4.88 15.53
N ARG A 83 0.87 5.27 15.23
CA ARG A 83 1.81 5.95 16.13
C ARG A 83 2.31 7.25 15.52
N LEU A 84 1.50 7.87 14.66
CA LEU A 84 1.84 9.17 14.08
C LEU A 84 1.90 10.25 15.18
N PRO A 85 2.77 11.25 15.03
CA PRO A 85 2.86 12.35 15.99
C PRO A 85 1.57 13.20 15.95
N GLU A 86 1.34 13.95 17.02
CA GLU A 86 0.33 15.01 17.00
C GLU A 86 0.83 16.24 16.22
N GLY A 87 -0.10 16.98 15.62
CA GLY A 87 0.18 18.19 14.85
C GLY A 87 0.40 17.94 13.34
N ALA A 88 0.71 19.02 12.64
CA ALA A 88 0.84 19.04 11.19
C ALA A 88 2.06 18.23 10.71
N ILE A 89 1.80 17.23 9.86
CA ILE A 89 2.82 16.41 9.23
C ILE A 89 3.12 17.01 7.85
N THR A 90 4.37 17.38 7.59
CA THR A 90 4.75 18.05 6.33
C THR A 90 5.51 17.16 5.36
N ASN A 91 6.05 16.03 5.83
CA ASN A 91 6.82 15.11 4.99
C ASN A 91 6.88 13.70 5.59
N GLY A 92 7.16 12.72 4.74
CA GLY A 92 7.43 11.36 5.14
C GLY A 92 7.74 10.43 3.98
N GLU A 93 7.80 9.14 4.30
CA GLU A 93 7.99 8.04 3.36
C GLU A 93 6.82 7.06 3.49
N VAL A 94 6.32 6.55 2.37
CA VAL A 94 5.35 5.45 2.32
C VAL A 94 5.98 4.28 1.58
N ARG A 95 5.89 3.10 2.16
CA ARG A 95 6.14 1.82 1.47
C ARG A 95 4.83 1.12 1.30
N PHE A 96 4.42 0.89 0.05
CA PHE A 96 3.16 0.27 -0.29
C PHE A 96 3.40 -1.03 -1.05
N MET A 97 2.88 -2.15 -0.56
CA MET A 97 3.18 -3.48 -1.11
C MET A 97 1.92 -4.33 -1.18
N ALA A 98 1.85 -5.17 -2.20
CA ALA A 98 0.87 -6.24 -2.30
C ALA A 98 1.55 -7.53 -2.74
N ALA A 99 1.16 -8.64 -2.12
CA ALA A 99 1.56 -9.98 -2.53
C ALA A 99 0.33 -10.88 -2.51
N VAL A 100 -0.10 -11.34 -3.69
CA VAL A 100 -1.35 -12.08 -3.84
C VAL A 100 -1.24 -13.21 -4.85
N VAL A 101 -2.03 -14.25 -4.63
CA VAL A 101 -2.17 -15.37 -5.53
C VAL A 101 -3.13 -15.03 -6.67
N GLY A 102 -2.68 -15.28 -7.90
CA GLY A 102 -3.50 -15.25 -9.09
C GLY A 102 -3.48 -13.94 -9.88
N LEU A 103 -2.60 -13.02 -9.53
CA LEU A 103 -2.32 -11.82 -10.32
C LEU A 103 -0.83 -11.79 -10.64
N SER A 104 -0.51 -11.30 -11.82
CA SER A 104 0.88 -11.00 -12.19
C SER A 104 1.40 -9.75 -11.49
N ASP A 105 2.71 -9.59 -11.42
CA ASP A 105 3.34 -8.38 -10.88
C ASP A 105 2.89 -7.13 -11.62
N HIS A 106 2.73 -7.21 -12.95
CA HIS A 106 2.25 -6.09 -13.77
C HIS A 106 0.81 -5.69 -13.44
N GLU A 107 -0.08 -6.66 -13.21
CA GLU A 107 -1.45 -6.33 -12.77
C GLU A 107 -1.49 -5.71 -11.38
N LEU A 108 -0.54 -6.08 -10.51
CA LEU A 108 -0.42 -5.49 -9.18
C LEU A 108 0.16 -4.07 -9.24
N GLU A 109 1.11 -3.83 -10.14
CA GLU A 109 1.64 -2.50 -10.42
C GLU A 109 0.52 -1.53 -10.82
N GLU A 110 -0.28 -1.87 -11.84
CA GLU A 110 -1.41 -1.04 -12.27
C GLU A 110 -2.41 -0.75 -11.13
N ILE A 111 -2.67 -1.75 -10.28
CA ILE A 111 -3.60 -1.58 -9.15
C ILE A 111 -3.00 -0.67 -8.07
N LEU A 112 -1.71 -0.82 -7.77
CA LEU A 112 -1.05 -0.03 -6.73
C LEU A 112 -0.88 1.42 -7.18
N GLU A 113 -0.51 1.66 -8.44
CA GLU A 113 -0.42 3.01 -9.01
C GLU A 113 -1.78 3.71 -9.00
N GLY A 114 -2.85 3.04 -9.43
CA GLY A 114 -4.20 3.60 -9.38
C GLY A 114 -4.69 3.91 -7.96
N ALA A 115 -4.17 3.22 -6.95
CA ALA A 115 -4.48 3.52 -5.55
C ALA A 115 -3.74 4.75 -5.00
N LEU A 116 -2.77 5.30 -5.73
CA LEU A 116 -2.07 6.53 -5.36
C LEU A 116 -2.80 7.80 -5.77
N GLU A 117 -3.69 7.75 -6.78
CA GLU A 117 -4.39 8.94 -7.28
C GLU A 117 -5.06 9.77 -6.15
N PRO A 118 -5.76 9.18 -5.17
CA PRO A 118 -6.35 9.95 -4.07
C PRO A 118 -5.33 10.57 -3.11
N LEU A 119 -4.12 9.98 -3.00
CA LEU A 119 -3.03 10.57 -2.22
C LEU A 119 -2.49 11.81 -2.92
N GLU A 120 -2.36 11.78 -4.25
CA GLU A 120 -1.84 12.91 -5.05
C GLU A 120 -2.72 14.16 -4.97
N GLU A 121 -4.02 14.01 -4.66
CA GLU A 121 -4.92 15.15 -4.43
C GLU A 121 -4.60 15.93 -3.15
N ARG A 122 -3.91 15.30 -2.18
CA ARG A 122 -3.63 15.86 -0.85
C ARG A 122 -2.14 15.99 -0.55
N LEU A 123 -1.32 15.21 -1.23
CA LEU A 123 0.12 15.07 -1.01
C LEU A 123 0.86 15.25 -2.33
N GLU A 124 2.02 15.89 -2.28
CA GLU A 124 2.97 15.85 -3.39
C GLU A 124 3.79 14.56 -3.23
N LEU A 125 3.70 13.66 -4.21
CA LEU A 125 4.39 12.36 -4.16
C LEU A 125 5.63 12.35 -5.07
N ASP A 126 6.70 11.74 -4.59
CA ASP A 126 7.93 11.47 -5.35
C ASP A 126 8.24 9.97 -5.27
N ILE A 127 8.18 9.29 -6.41
CA ILE A 127 8.35 7.83 -6.49
C ILE A 127 9.85 7.50 -6.54
N GLU A 128 10.36 6.85 -5.50
CA GLU A 128 11.80 6.56 -5.37
C GLU A 128 12.21 5.20 -5.97
N GLU A 129 11.37 4.17 -5.83
CA GLU A 129 11.74 2.80 -6.24
C GLU A 129 10.49 1.94 -6.51
N HIS A 130 10.55 1.16 -7.60
CA HIS A 130 9.64 0.05 -7.89
C HIS A 130 10.45 -1.25 -7.71
N LYS A 131 10.03 -2.14 -6.82
CA LYS A 131 10.68 -3.46 -6.69
C LYS A 131 9.95 -4.50 -7.53
N HIS A 132 10.63 -4.98 -8.57
CA HIS A 132 10.36 -6.29 -9.19
C HIS A 132 11.27 -7.32 -8.51
N GLU A 133 10.75 -8.12 -7.57
CA GLU A 133 11.51 -9.27 -7.07
C GLU A 133 11.36 -10.43 -8.06
N HIS A 134 12.30 -10.48 -9.02
CA HIS A 134 12.55 -11.61 -9.93
C HIS A 134 12.88 -12.90 -9.18
#